data_AF-A3U8E8-F1
#
_entry.id   AF-A3U8E8-F1
#
_cell.length_a   1.000
_cell.length_b   1.000
_cell.length_c   1.000
_cell.angle_alpha   90.00
_cell.angle_beta   90.00
_cell.angle_gamma   90.00
#
_symmetry.space_group_name_H-M   'P 1'
#
loop_
_entity.id
_entity.type
_entity.pdbx_description
1 polymer ?
#
loop_
_entity_poly.entity_id
_entity_poly.type
_entity_poly.pdbx_seq_one_letter_code
_entity_poly.pdbx_strand_id
1 'polypeptide(L)'
;MPNFTVCANETEPLLKEAFYSFEHDIKVHIGNLNAQSEQIYGQWFYPTLKNKLDVKEFVSPHTVKVFEMLKESKPEIWDVYNEDSNLNYKSDFIKCIAANMIDKDLKTTFKALLTTNSMKPDLFSDAIGRNSLKIARDPYLKLYVVFEYGYGHMFFNDFTETEDHE
;
A
#
# COMPACT_ATOMS: atom_id res chain seq x y z
N MET A 1 16.70 5.98 8.66
CA MET A 1 15.44 5.45 8.06
C MET A 1 15.36 3.97 8.38
N PRO A 2 14.19 3.41 8.78
CA PRO A 2 14.06 1.97 8.95
C PRO A 2 14.37 1.26 7.62
N ASN A 3 15.09 0.14 7.67
CA ASN A 3 15.44 -0.64 6.48
C ASN A 3 14.18 -1.25 5.84
N PHE A 4 13.65 -0.55 4.84
CA PHE A 4 12.59 -0.98 3.92
C PHE A 4 12.99 -2.21 3.06
N THR A 5 14.27 -2.61 3.13
CA THR A 5 15.00 -3.52 2.25
C THR A 5 14.75 -5.03 2.47
N VAL A 6 13.83 -5.41 3.36
CA VAL A 6 13.65 -6.83 3.72
C VAL A 6 12.59 -7.54 2.89
N CYS A 7 11.54 -6.84 2.43
CA CYS A 7 10.48 -7.45 1.60
C CYS A 7 10.48 -7.00 0.15
N ALA A 8 11.05 -5.82 -0.12
CA ALA A 8 11.71 -5.57 -1.38
C ALA A 8 13.17 -5.93 -1.13
N ASN A 9 13.63 -7.10 -1.59
CA ASN A 9 15.08 -7.40 -1.54
C ASN A 9 15.84 -6.16 -2.04
N GLU A 10 17.06 -5.91 -1.58
CA GLU A 10 17.87 -4.75 -2.02
C GLU A 10 18.05 -4.66 -3.55
N THR A 11 17.67 -5.73 -4.27
CA THR A 11 17.61 -5.90 -5.71
C THR A 11 16.25 -5.65 -6.37
N GLU A 12 15.22 -5.15 -5.66
CA GLU A 12 13.90 -4.82 -6.26
C GLU A 12 13.63 -3.30 -6.29
N PRO A 13 14.34 -2.54 -7.14
CA PRO A 13 14.14 -1.10 -7.32
C PRO A 13 12.68 -0.70 -7.56
N LEU A 14 11.91 -1.53 -8.26
CA LEU A 14 10.54 -1.22 -8.64
C LEU A 14 9.58 -1.18 -7.43
N LEU A 15 9.69 -2.10 -6.47
CA LEU A 15 8.87 -2.06 -5.24
C LEU A 15 9.22 -0.85 -4.37
N LYS A 16 10.50 -0.49 -4.36
CA LYS A 16 10.98 0.69 -3.65
C LYS A 16 10.46 1.97 -4.29
N GLU A 17 10.54 2.07 -5.61
CA GLU A 17 10.00 3.19 -6.38
C GLU A 17 8.48 3.30 -6.20
N ALA A 18 7.77 2.17 -6.23
CA ALA A 18 6.33 2.13 -6.00
C ALA A 18 5.96 2.73 -4.63
N PHE A 19 6.61 2.27 -3.56
CA PHE A 19 6.33 2.80 -2.24
C PHE A 19 6.63 4.31 -2.11
N TYR A 20 7.79 4.76 -2.58
CA TYR A 20 8.19 6.16 -2.41
C TYR A 20 7.45 7.12 -3.33
N SER A 21 7.12 6.72 -4.54
CA SER A 21 6.31 7.54 -5.45
C SER A 21 4.91 7.77 -4.86
N PHE A 22 4.28 6.72 -4.33
CA PHE A 22 2.98 6.84 -3.68
C PHE A 22 3.03 7.69 -2.39
N GLU A 23 4.02 7.51 -1.51
CA GLU A 23 4.18 8.40 -0.34
C GLU A 23 4.45 9.86 -0.75
N HIS A 24 5.14 10.08 -1.87
CA HIS A 24 5.39 11.41 -2.40
C HIS A 24 4.08 12.08 -2.85
N ASP A 25 3.25 11.37 -3.61
CA ASP A 25 1.96 11.89 -4.08
C ASP A 25 1.03 12.28 -2.91
N ILE A 26 0.99 11.46 -1.85
CA ILE A 26 0.26 11.83 -0.63
C ILE A 26 0.80 13.14 -0.05
N LYS A 27 2.13 13.31 0.04
CA LYS A 27 2.72 14.55 0.56
C LYS A 27 2.40 15.78 -0.28
N VAL A 28 2.40 15.62 -1.61
CA VAL A 28 1.98 16.67 -2.55
C VAL A 28 0.53 17.05 -2.32
N HIS A 29 -0.36 16.07 -2.22
CA HIS A 29 -1.79 16.28 -1.95
C HIS A 29 -2.06 16.97 -0.61
N ILE A 30 -1.34 16.58 0.45
CA ILE A 30 -1.40 17.24 1.76
C ILE A 30 -0.89 18.70 1.69
N GLY A 31 -0.11 19.04 0.67
CA GLY A 31 0.57 20.34 0.57
C GLY A 31 1.76 20.45 1.53
N ASN A 32 2.34 19.33 1.96
CA ASN A 32 3.48 19.30 2.88
C ASN A 32 4.49 18.20 2.50
N LEU A 33 5.51 18.58 1.71
CA LEU A 33 6.60 17.68 1.32
C LEU A 33 7.46 17.20 2.51
N ASN A 34 7.42 17.91 3.64
CA ASN A 34 8.12 17.55 4.87
C ASN A 34 7.25 16.75 5.85
N ALA A 35 6.04 16.35 5.45
CA ALA A 35 5.14 15.57 6.29
C ALA A 35 5.83 14.29 6.76
N GLN A 36 5.75 14.05 8.07
CA GLN A 36 6.25 12.84 8.70
C GLN A 36 5.30 11.68 8.43
N SER A 37 5.78 10.43 8.53
CA SER A 37 4.95 9.24 8.22
C SER A 37 3.61 9.25 8.96
N GLU A 38 3.57 9.62 10.24
CA GLU A 38 2.31 9.69 11.00
C GLU A 38 1.28 10.65 10.37
N GLN A 39 1.75 11.80 9.87
CA GLN A 39 0.91 12.76 9.15
C GLN A 39 0.43 12.18 7.81
N ILE A 40 1.33 11.58 7.02
CA ILE A 40 1.02 10.95 5.73
C ILE A 40 -0.13 9.94 5.91
N TYR A 41 0.06 8.93 6.76
CA TYR A 41 -0.95 7.88 6.96
C TYR A 41 -2.19 8.38 7.70
N GLY A 42 -2.07 9.39 8.57
CA GLY A 42 -3.22 10.00 9.24
C GLY A 42 -4.14 10.75 8.29
N GLN A 43 -3.57 11.43 7.28
CA GLN A 43 -4.34 12.22 6.32
C GLN A 43 -4.79 11.43 5.09
N TRP A 44 -4.13 10.33 4.75
CA TRP A 44 -4.52 9.50 3.61
C TRP A 44 -5.35 8.28 4.01
N PHE A 45 -4.83 7.41 4.90
CA PHE A 45 -5.40 6.06 5.08
C PHE A 45 -6.85 6.09 5.57
N TYR A 46 -7.16 6.88 6.61
CA TYR A 46 -8.51 6.88 7.18
C TYR A 46 -9.58 7.49 6.25
N PRO A 47 -9.32 8.62 5.56
CA PRO A 47 -10.21 9.09 4.50
C PRO A 47 -10.44 8.06 3.38
N THR A 48 -9.40 7.35 2.93
CA THR A 48 -9.51 6.28 1.94
C THR A 48 -10.45 5.17 2.40
N LEU A 49 -10.31 4.68 3.65
CA LEU A 49 -11.23 3.68 4.23
C LEU A 49 -12.69 4.14 4.35
N LYS A 50 -12.93 5.45 4.26
CA LYS A 50 -14.28 6.04 4.26
C LYS A 50 -14.78 6.44 2.88
N ASN A 51 -14.07 6.03 1.82
CA ASN A 51 -14.33 6.42 0.44
C ASN A 51 -14.43 7.94 0.28
N LYS A 52 -13.65 8.69 1.09
CA LYS A 52 -13.61 10.17 1.07
C LYS A 52 -12.43 10.74 0.30
N LEU A 53 -11.49 9.88 -0.09
CA LEU A 53 -10.31 10.22 -0.86
C LEU A 53 -10.05 9.05 -1.79
N ASP A 54 -10.28 9.26 -3.07
CA ASP A 54 -9.97 8.27 -4.10
C ASP A 54 -8.51 8.42 -4.52
N VAL A 55 -7.85 7.31 -4.84
CA VAL A 55 -6.45 7.31 -5.29
C VAL A 55 -6.28 8.14 -6.56
N LYS A 56 -7.27 8.14 -7.46
CA LYS A 56 -7.23 8.95 -8.69
C LYS A 56 -7.17 10.46 -8.46
N GLU A 57 -7.55 10.94 -7.27
CA GLU A 57 -7.57 12.38 -6.98
C GLU A 57 -6.19 12.94 -6.67
N PHE A 58 -5.19 12.09 -6.42
CA PHE A 58 -3.87 12.54 -5.99
C PHE A 58 -2.68 11.81 -6.60
N VAL A 59 -2.86 10.62 -7.18
CA VAL A 59 -1.74 9.91 -7.81
C VAL A 59 -1.26 10.66 -9.05
N SER A 60 0.05 10.79 -9.16
CA SER A 60 0.72 11.47 -10.27
C SER A 60 0.85 10.55 -11.49
N PRO A 61 1.07 11.11 -12.70
CA PRO A 61 1.41 10.32 -13.88
C PRO A 61 2.61 9.40 -13.66
N HIS A 62 3.57 9.81 -12.82
CA HIS A 62 4.73 8.99 -12.46
C HIS A 62 4.31 7.74 -11.67
N THR A 63 3.47 7.88 -10.65
CA THR A 63 2.97 6.74 -9.88
C THR A 63 2.09 5.82 -10.71
N VAL A 64 1.30 6.35 -11.65
CA VAL A 64 0.56 5.54 -12.64
C VAL A 64 1.52 4.74 -13.50
N LYS A 65 2.59 5.34 -14.03
CA LYS A 65 3.61 4.62 -14.81
C LYS A 65 4.30 3.52 -13.99
N VAL A 66 4.61 3.78 -12.72
CA VAL A 66 5.19 2.78 -11.81
C VAL A 66 4.20 1.64 -11.57
N PHE A 67 2.90 1.94 -11.44
CA PHE A 67 1.85 0.93 -11.32
C PHE A 67 1.80 0.01 -12.55
N GLU A 68 1.82 0.57 -13.77
CA GLU A 68 1.83 -0.22 -15.01
C GLU A 68 3.06 -1.14 -15.07
N MET A 69 4.25 -0.60 -14.80
CA MET A 69 5.47 -1.40 -14.74
C MET A 69 5.40 -2.51 -13.69
N LEU A 70 4.76 -2.24 -12.55
CA LEU A 70 4.61 -3.19 -11.46
C LEU A 70 3.64 -4.32 -11.81
N LYS A 71 2.55 -4.05 -12.55
CA LYS A 71 1.68 -5.09 -13.10
C LYS A 71 2.42 -6.02 -14.06
N GLU A 72 3.23 -5.44 -14.94
CA GLU A 72 3.97 -6.20 -15.96
C GLU A 72 5.15 -7.00 -15.38
N SER A 73 5.93 -6.39 -14.50
CA SER A 73 7.19 -6.95 -14.00
C SER A 73 7.03 -7.81 -12.76
N LYS A 74 5.92 -7.63 -12.02
CA LYS A 74 5.64 -8.31 -10.75
C LYS A 74 4.20 -8.84 -10.70
N PRO A 75 3.73 -9.59 -11.71
CA PRO A 75 2.34 -10.06 -11.73
C PRO A 75 1.99 -10.96 -10.54
N GLU A 76 2.98 -11.61 -9.92
CA GLU A 76 2.79 -12.51 -8.78
C GLU A 76 2.29 -11.82 -7.51
N ILE A 77 2.44 -10.49 -7.39
CA ILE A 77 1.93 -9.75 -6.23
C ILE A 77 0.46 -9.41 -6.37
N TRP A 78 -0.13 -9.63 -7.55
CA TRP A 78 -1.52 -9.27 -7.87
C TRP A 78 -2.40 -10.51 -8.04
N ASP A 79 -3.66 -10.39 -7.62
CA ASP A 79 -4.73 -11.37 -7.84
C ASP A 79 -5.97 -10.63 -8.33
N VAL A 80 -6.03 -10.38 -9.65
CA VAL A 80 -7.11 -9.62 -10.30
C VAL A 80 -8.45 -10.36 -10.35
N TYR A 81 -8.50 -11.60 -9.86
CA TYR A 81 -9.72 -12.41 -9.81
C TYR A 81 -10.34 -12.43 -8.42
N ASN A 82 -9.67 -11.86 -7.42
CA ASN A 82 -10.21 -11.76 -6.07
C ASN A 82 -11.16 -10.55 -5.98
N GLU A 83 -12.42 -10.83 -5.64
CA GLU A 83 -13.49 -9.83 -5.58
C GLU A 83 -13.28 -8.78 -4.48
N ASP A 84 -12.53 -9.12 -3.42
CA ASP A 84 -12.31 -8.25 -2.26
C ASP A 84 -11.03 -7.41 -2.37
N SER A 85 -10.04 -7.84 -3.15
CA SER A 85 -8.71 -7.21 -3.20
C SER A 85 -7.96 -7.62 -4.46
N ASN A 86 -7.19 -6.69 -5.05
CA ASN A 86 -6.27 -7.03 -6.14
C ASN A 86 -4.89 -7.51 -5.64
N LEU A 87 -4.65 -7.54 -4.32
CA LEU A 87 -3.37 -7.97 -3.75
C LEU A 87 -3.37 -9.49 -3.53
N ASN A 88 -2.35 -10.17 -4.06
CA ASN A 88 -2.21 -11.61 -3.89
C ASN A 88 -1.70 -11.96 -2.47
N TYR A 89 -2.63 -12.34 -1.58
CA TYR A 89 -2.32 -12.74 -0.22
C TYR A 89 -1.49 -14.03 -0.08
N LYS A 90 -1.29 -14.78 -1.17
CA LYS A 90 -0.44 -15.97 -1.21
C LYS A 90 0.97 -15.69 -1.75
N SER A 91 1.23 -14.46 -2.20
CA SER A 91 2.53 -14.04 -2.74
C SER A 91 3.64 -14.08 -1.69
N ASP A 92 4.88 -14.24 -2.14
CA ASP A 92 6.05 -14.20 -1.27
C ASP A 92 6.27 -12.80 -0.66
N PHE A 93 5.82 -11.76 -1.37
CA PHE A 93 5.77 -10.38 -0.86
C PHE A 93 4.91 -10.29 0.41
N ILE A 94 3.67 -10.81 0.38
CA ILE A 94 2.77 -10.80 1.54
C ILE A 94 3.28 -11.70 2.67
N LYS A 95 3.85 -12.87 2.34
CA LYS A 95 4.49 -13.73 3.35
C LYS A 95 5.63 -13.00 4.06
N CYS A 96 6.44 -12.25 3.33
CA CYS A 96 7.51 -11.46 3.91
C CYS A 96 6.97 -10.38 4.86
N ILE A 97 5.95 -9.64 4.44
CA ILE A 97 5.30 -8.64 5.30
C ILE A 97 4.78 -9.29 6.59
N ALA A 98 4.05 -10.39 6.47
CA ALA A 98 3.50 -11.13 7.61
C ALA A 98 4.61 -11.63 8.55
N ALA A 99 5.75 -12.07 8.01
CA ALA A 99 6.88 -12.55 8.79
C ALA A 99 7.57 -11.42 9.57
N ASN A 100 7.58 -10.20 9.06
CA ASN A 100 8.43 -9.13 9.57
C ASN A 100 7.70 -7.96 10.26
N MET A 101 6.37 -7.86 10.16
CA MET A 101 5.57 -6.88 10.89
C MET A 101 6.00 -6.79 12.37
N ILE A 102 6.14 -5.56 12.85
CA ILE A 102 6.70 -5.21 14.16
C ILE A 102 5.62 -5.20 15.24
N ASP A 103 4.45 -4.63 14.97
CA ASP A 103 3.33 -4.64 15.92
C ASP A 103 2.85 -6.10 16.11
N LYS A 104 3.00 -6.62 17.34
CA LYS A 104 2.77 -8.04 17.64
C LYS A 104 1.32 -8.46 17.48
N ASP A 105 0.39 -7.59 17.83
CA ASP A 105 -1.05 -7.89 17.81
C ASP A 105 -1.55 -7.88 16.35
N LEU A 106 -1.15 -6.87 15.58
CA LEU A 106 -1.44 -6.80 14.16
C LEU A 106 -0.77 -7.94 13.39
N LYS A 107 0.49 -8.27 13.71
CA LYS A 107 1.18 -9.42 13.10
C LYS A 107 0.45 -10.73 13.36
N THR A 108 0.02 -10.96 14.59
CA THR A 108 -0.71 -12.18 14.97
C THR A 108 -2.03 -12.27 14.22
N THR A 109 -2.78 -11.17 14.18
CA THR A 109 -4.05 -11.05 13.45
C THR A 109 -3.85 -11.29 11.96
N PHE A 110 -2.89 -10.61 11.34
CA PHE A 110 -2.58 -10.74 9.92
C PHE A 110 -2.20 -12.18 9.56
N LYS A 111 -1.30 -12.81 10.32
CA LYS A 111 -0.92 -14.21 10.11
C LYS A 111 -2.11 -15.17 10.27
N ALA A 112 -2.96 -14.96 11.26
CA ALA A 112 -4.15 -15.77 11.46
C ALA A 112 -5.05 -15.70 10.23
N LEU A 113 -5.39 -14.49 9.77
CA LEU A 113 -6.23 -14.26 8.59
C LEU A 113 -5.66 -14.91 7.31
N LEU A 114 -4.34 -14.80 7.10
CA LEU A 114 -3.68 -15.46 5.97
C LEU A 114 -3.73 -16.99 6.08
N THR A 115 -3.46 -17.55 7.27
CA THR A 115 -3.42 -19.01 7.48
C THR A 115 -4.80 -19.65 7.35
N THR A 116 -5.85 -18.96 7.78
CA THR A 116 -7.24 -19.41 7.62
C THR A 116 -7.84 -19.07 6.25
N ASN A 117 -7.07 -18.48 5.34
CA ASN A 117 -7.53 -18.01 4.03
C ASN A 117 -8.80 -17.15 4.14
N SER A 118 -8.88 -16.31 5.18
CA SER A 118 -10.01 -15.44 5.49
C SER A 118 -9.62 -13.96 5.47
N MET A 119 -8.46 -13.65 4.89
CA MET A 119 -7.98 -12.29 4.75
C MET A 119 -8.89 -11.48 3.82
N LYS A 120 -9.36 -10.34 4.32
CA LYS A 120 -10.08 -9.30 3.59
C LYS A 120 -9.53 -7.94 4.01
N PRO A 121 -9.45 -6.93 3.11
CA PRO A 121 -8.95 -5.61 3.46
C PRO A 121 -9.70 -5.01 4.65
N ASP A 122 -11.03 -4.97 4.58
CA ASP A 122 -11.89 -4.40 5.62
C ASP A 122 -11.61 -4.98 7.01
N LEU A 123 -11.54 -6.32 7.12
CA LEU A 123 -11.28 -7.00 8.39
C LEU A 123 -9.95 -6.58 9.02
N PHE A 124 -8.90 -6.41 8.22
CA PHE A 124 -7.61 -6.03 8.74
C PHE A 124 -7.48 -4.51 8.93
N SER A 125 -8.16 -3.70 8.12
CA SER A 125 -8.29 -2.26 8.34
C SER A 125 -8.95 -1.95 9.69
N ASP A 126 -9.96 -2.73 10.09
CA ASP A 126 -10.63 -2.62 11.38
C ASP A 126 -9.66 -2.96 12.53
N ALA A 127 -8.79 -3.95 12.35
CA ALA A 127 -7.75 -4.29 13.31
C ALA A 127 -6.69 -3.17 13.45
N ILE A 128 -6.32 -2.52 12.35
CA ILE A 128 -5.42 -1.35 12.34
C ILE A 128 -6.07 -0.15 13.05
N GLY A 129 -7.36 0.08 12.79
CA GLY A 129 -8.13 1.19 13.32
C GLY A 129 -7.62 2.57 12.86
N ARG A 130 -7.95 3.62 13.62
CA ARG A 130 -7.49 5.01 13.35
C ARG A 130 -6.08 5.31 13.84
N ASN A 131 -5.21 4.30 13.94
CA ASN A 131 -3.90 4.45 14.58
C ASN A 131 -2.78 4.68 13.54
N SER A 132 -2.73 5.90 13.00
CA SER A 132 -1.68 6.29 12.04
C SER A 132 -0.27 6.15 12.61
N LEU A 133 -0.11 6.26 13.94
CA LEU A 133 1.17 6.08 14.61
C LEU A 133 1.68 4.64 14.54
N LYS A 134 0.78 3.64 14.66
CA LYS A 134 1.13 2.22 14.45
C LYS A 134 1.64 1.99 13.03
N ILE A 135 0.92 2.50 12.04
CA ILE A 135 1.31 2.43 10.63
C ILE A 135 2.68 3.10 10.44
N ALA A 136 2.84 4.35 10.90
CA ALA A 136 4.06 5.12 10.71
C ALA A 136 5.34 4.44 11.24
N ARG A 137 5.21 3.72 12.37
CA ARG A 137 6.31 3.06 13.08
C ARG A 137 6.66 1.67 12.53
N ASP A 138 5.76 1.05 11.76
CA ASP A 138 5.94 -0.30 11.25
C ASP A 138 6.13 -0.30 9.71
N PRO A 139 7.36 -0.45 9.21
CA PRO A 139 7.63 -0.39 7.77
C PRO A 139 6.93 -1.49 6.96
N TYR A 140 6.65 -2.66 7.55
CA TYR A 140 5.96 -3.74 6.86
C TYR A 140 4.46 -3.51 6.82
N LEU A 141 3.91 -2.89 7.88
CA LEU A 141 2.53 -2.42 7.86
C LEU A 141 2.35 -1.30 6.83
N LYS A 142 3.30 -0.36 6.71
CA LYS A 142 3.29 0.66 5.64
C LYS A 142 3.26 0.05 4.25
N LEU A 143 4.13 -0.93 4.00
CA LEU A 143 4.14 -1.68 2.75
C LEU A 143 2.78 -2.30 2.44
N TYR A 144 2.22 -3.03 3.39
CA TYR A 144 0.88 -3.61 3.20
C TYR A 144 -0.15 -2.52 2.88
N VAL A 145 -0.19 -1.44 3.67
CA VAL A 145 -1.20 -0.39 3.50
C VAL A 145 -1.08 0.29 2.13
N VAL A 146 0.13 0.63 1.68
CA VAL A 146 0.36 1.26 0.36
C VAL A 146 -0.01 0.32 -0.79
N PHE A 147 0.34 -0.96 -0.70
CA PHE A 147 0.06 -1.90 -1.79
C PHE A 147 -1.40 -2.34 -1.84
N GLU A 148 -2.04 -2.50 -0.68
CA GLU A 148 -3.46 -2.86 -0.58
C GLU A 148 -4.37 -1.68 -0.96
N TYR A 149 -4.30 -0.58 -0.18
CA TYR A 149 -5.26 0.52 -0.27
C TYR A 149 -4.81 1.64 -1.22
N GLY A 150 -3.56 1.60 -1.67
CA GLY A 150 -3.04 2.48 -2.71
C GLY A 150 -3.12 1.80 -4.06
N TYR A 151 -2.09 1.00 -4.38
CA TYR A 151 -2.00 0.34 -5.69
C TYR A 151 -3.13 -0.66 -5.97
N GLY A 152 -3.58 -1.43 -4.98
CA GLY A 152 -4.71 -2.34 -5.15
C GLY A 152 -6.00 -1.63 -5.55
N HIS A 153 -6.19 -0.39 -5.09
CA HIS A 153 -7.33 0.46 -5.46
C HIS A 153 -7.17 1.13 -6.85
N MET A 154 -5.93 1.24 -7.36
CA MET A 154 -5.70 1.78 -8.71
C MET A 154 -6.30 0.87 -9.79
N PHE A 155 -6.41 -0.44 -9.58
CA PHE A 155 -7.08 -1.36 -10.51
C PHE A 155 -8.55 -1.03 -10.79
N PHE A 156 -9.23 -0.31 -9.88
CA PHE A 156 -10.63 0.08 -10.05
C PHE A 156 -10.82 1.44 -10.74
N ASN A 157 -9.72 2.09 -11.14
CA ASN A 157 -9.72 3.41 -11.74
C ASN A 157 -9.19 3.35 -13.18
N ASP A 158 -9.78 4.17 -14.06
CA ASP A 158 -9.26 4.42 -15.39
C ASP A 158 -8.34 5.65 -15.34
N PHE A 159 -7.08 5.49 -15.74
CA PHE A 159 -6.06 6.55 -15.72
C PHE A 159 -5.72 7.08 -17.13
N THR A 160 -6.48 6.70 -18.15
CA THR A 160 -6.23 7.08 -19.56
C THR A 160 -6.26 8.60 -19.81
N GLU A 161 -6.79 9.41 -18.89
CA GLU A 161 -6.81 10.88 -18.99
C GLU A 161 -5.57 11.60 -18.41
N THR A 162 -4.58 10.87 -17.86
CA THR A 162 -3.44 11.48 -17.16
C THR A 162 -2.24 11.88 -18.05
N GLU A 163 -2.34 11.73 -19.37
CA GLU A 163 -1.25 12.04 -20.32
C GLU A 163 -1.12 13.54 -20.72
N ASP A 164 -2.09 14.41 -20.37
CA ASP A 164 -2.20 15.74 -21.01
C ASP A 164 -1.69 16.95 -20.20
N HIS A 165 -0.96 16.77 -19.10
CA HIS A 165 -0.43 17.89 -18.32
C HIS A 165 1.08 17.77 -18.05
N GLU A 166 1.87 17.97 -19.11
CA GLU A 166 3.27 18.46 -19.03
C GLU A 166 3.33 19.98 -18.80
#